data_AF-A0A0A8UT14-F1
#
_entry.id   AF-A0A0A8UT14-F1
#
_cell.length_a   1.000
_cell.length_b   1.000
_cell.length_c   1.000
_cell.angle_alpha   90.00
_cell.angle_beta   90.00
_cell.angle_gamma   90.00
#
_symmetry.space_group_name_H-M   'P 1'
#
loop_
_entity.id
_entity.type
_entity.pdbx_description
1 polymer ?
#
loop_
_entity_poly.entity_id
_entity_poly.type
_entity_poly.pdbx_seq_one_letter_code
_entity_poly.pdbx_strand_id
1 'polypeptide(L)'
;MFIKRLITPLFLLLSTTVFAVDLELTQGISSALPIGINSFGLDTTAQQLSGVVNNDLHFSGQFKIISSPSGLGQPSVATWRQAGADSILSGSVRRVGYNRYEVNYELVDAVAQGRVLLSKSYQISSNELRPLAHHISDEVYQKLTGERGIFSTRIAYILVQRHGEQAKYFLEVADVDGYNPQSLLVSTEPIMSPAWSPDGRQIAYVSFEKKKAQIFTVDVATGRRRLVTDFTGINGAPAWSADGRQLAVVLSKSGSAKIYSVDLGSGSMKQLTFGDAIDTEPRYSPDGRSLLFTSGRGGRPQVYRLSLADGSVTRVTYEGNYNARASYTPDQKYIVMLHREDKNFNIAVQDDSGHVTQVTFAPMDESPSVAPNGRLILYATRFNDQGVLGMVSIDGRVKIRLPAREGDVQEPAWSPYLG
;
A
#
# COMPACT_ATOMS: atom_id res chain seq x y z
N MET A 1 -49.01 12.19 47.55
CA MET A 1 -47.61 11.87 47.92
C MET A 1 -46.87 11.57 46.62
N PHE A 2 -46.20 12.59 46.05
CA PHE A 2 -45.53 12.49 44.74
C PHE A 2 -44.14 11.86 44.91
N ILE A 3 -43.90 10.72 44.26
CA ILE A 3 -42.59 10.06 44.21
C ILE A 3 -41.81 10.64 43.03
N LYS A 4 -40.80 11.47 43.32
CA LYS A 4 -39.80 11.92 42.34
C LYS A 4 -38.81 10.76 42.08
N ARG A 5 -38.81 10.20 40.88
CA ARG A 5 -37.74 9.30 40.41
C ARG A 5 -36.58 10.14 39.88
N LEU A 6 -35.41 10.00 40.51
CA LEU A 6 -34.15 10.59 40.09
C LEU A 6 -33.58 9.72 38.95
N ILE A 7 -33.48 10.25 37.73
CA ILE A 7 -32.73 9.63 36.63
C ILE A 7 -31.29 10.15 36.71
N THR A 8 -30.34 9.26 36.97
CA THR A 8 -28.91 9.54 36.85
C THR A 8 -28.46 9.24 35.42
N PRO A 9 -27.83 10.17 34.69
CA PRO A 9 -27.32 9.86 33.35
C PRO A 9 -26.03 9.02 33.47
N LEU A 10 -26.07 7.81 32.92
CA LEU A 10 -24.91 6.95 32.76
C LEU A 10 -24.03 7.53 31.63
N PHE A 11 -22.90 8.13 32.00
CA PHE A 11 -21.89 8.56 31.03
C PHE A 11 -21.22 7.34 30.41
N LEU A 12 -21.57 7.02 29.16
CA LEU A 12 -20.84 6.09 28.32
C LEU A 12 -19.48 6.70 27.97
N LEU A 13 -18.42 6.25 28.63
CA LEU A 13 -17.04 6.49 28.22
C LEU A 13 -16.81 5.76 26.89
N LEU A 14 -16.80 6.49 25.79
CA LEU A 14 -16.29 6.01 24.51
C LEU A 14 -14.77 5.80 24.66
N SER A 15 -14.36 4.55 24.85
CA SER A 15 -12.96 4.15 24.72
C SER A 15 -12.53 4.30 23.26
N THR A 16 -11.70 5.28 22.97
CA THR A 16 -10.96 5.35 21.70
C THR A 16 -9.93 4.24 21.68
N THR A 17 -10.14 3.20 20.86
CA THR A 17 -9.11 2.19 20.60
C THR A 17 -7.97 2.85 19.82
N VAL A 18 -6.78 2.94 20.43
CA VAL A 18 -5.57 3.36 19.72
C VAL A 18 -5.13 2.17 18.88
N PHE A 19 -5.41 2.26 17.58
CA PHE A 19 -4.83 1.38 16.58
C PHE A 19 -3.35 1.74 16.45
N ALA A 20 -2.46 0.86 16.92
CA ALA A 20 -1.02 1.04 16.82
C ALA A 20 -0.46 0.20 15.67
N VAL A 21 0.38 0.81 14.86
CA VAL A 21 1.24 0.11 13.89
C VAL A 21 2.28 -0.69 14.68
N ASP A 22 2.42 -1.98 14.40
CA ASP A 22 3.41 -2.85 15.03
C ASP A 22 4.63 -2.95 14.10
N LEU A 23 5.70 -2.23 14.42
CA LEU A 23 6.94 -2.25 13.65
C LEU A 23 7.91 -3.27 14.24
N GLU A 24 8.32 -4.23 13.42
CA GLU A 24 9.37 -5.19 13.73
C GLU A 24 10.62 -4.86 12.91
N LEU A 25 11.65 -4.35 13.59
CA LEU A 25 12.99 -4.19 13.01
C LEU A 25 13.75 -5.50 13.19
N THR A 26 13.89 -6.27 12.11
CA THR A 26 14.48 -7.62 12.20
C THR A 26 16.00 -7.59 12.29
N GLN A 27 16.65 -6.52 11.82
CA GLN A 27 18.09 -6.25 11.98
C GLN A 27 18.37 -4.74 12.00
N GLY A 28 19.42 -4.31 12.72
CA GLY A 28 19.85 -2.91 12.76
C GLY A 28 20.23 -2.40 11.37
N ILE A 29 19.52 -1.38 10.88
CA ILE A 29 19.84 -0.72 9.61
C ILE A 29 21.05 0.18 9.87
N SER A 30 22.26 -0.33 9.62
CA SER A 30 23.52 0.41 9.85
C SER A 30 23.65 1.69 9.01
N SER A 31 22.77 1.92 8.05
CA SER A 31 22.73 3.07 7.13
C SER A 31 21.54 4.01 7.33
N ALA A 32 20.71 3.82 8.38
CA ALA A 32 19.54 4.69 8.59
C ALA A 32 19.97 6.12 8.94
N LEU A 33 19.37 7.10 8.27
CA LEU A 33 19.66 8.54 8.42
C LEU A 33 19.17 9.04 9.79
N PRO A 34 20.06 9.51 10.68
CA PRO A 34 19.66 10.05 11.97
C PRO A 34 18.90 11.37 11.83
N ILE A 35 17.67 11.42 12.33
CA ILE A 35 16.84 12.62 12.30
C ILE A 35 16.22 12.90 13.67
N GLY A 36 16.35 14.14 14.15
CA GLY A 36 15.59 14.66 15.27
C GLY A 36 14.30 15.31 14.77
N ILE A 37 13.17 15.01 15.41
CA ILE A 37 11.88 15.63 15.06
C ILE A 37 11.39 16.38 16.29
N ASN A 38 11.39 17.70 16.18
CA ASN A 38 10.79 18.56 17.18
C ASN A 38 9.26 18.53 17.07
N SER A 39 8.56 18.64 18.20
CA SER A 39 7.11 18.79 18.16
C SER A 39 6.74 20.09 17.44
N PHE A 40 5.72 20.02 16.57
CA PHE A 40 5.18 21.18 15.86
C PHE A 40 4.33 22.09 16.78
N GLY A 41 4.21 21.75 18.06
CA GLY A 41 3.42 22.48 19.04
C GLY A 41 3.06 21.58 20.23
N LEU A 42 2.44 22.18 21.25
CA LEU A 42 2.03 21.45 22.46
C LEU A 42 0.56 21.09 22.47
N ASP A 43 -0.25 21.71 21.60
CA ASP A 43 -1.65 21.34 21.47
C ASP A 43 -1.83 20.00 20.74
N THR A 44 -3.00 19.40 20.93
CA THR A 44 -3.33 18.09 20.38
C THR A 44 -3.22 18.03 18.86
N THR A 45 -3.56 19.11 18.16
CA THR A 45 -3.52 19.18 16.69
C THR A 45 -2.08 19.11 16.19
N ALA A 46 -1.19 19.89 16.80
CA ALA A 46 0.22 19.90 16.48
C ALA A 46 0.92 18.57 16.83
N GLN A 47 0.54 17.96 17.95
CA GLN A 47 1.02 16.63 18.34
C GLN A 47 0.57 15.55 17.37
N GLN A 48 -0.67 15.60 16.86
CA GLN A 48 -1.17 14.68 15.84
C GLN A 48 -0.34 14.77 14.56
N LEU A 49 -0.11 15.98 14.03
CA LEU A 49 0.71 16.18 12.84
C LEU A 49 2.14 15.66 13.05
N SER A 50 2.75 16.01 14.19
CA SER A 50 4.11 15.55 14.53
C SER A 50 4.18 14.01 14.63
N GLY A 51 3.16 13.39 15.21
CA GLY A 51 3.04 11.94 15.33
C GLY A 51 2.97 11.24 13.97
N VAL A 52 2.22 11.79 13.01
CA VAL A 52 2.14 11.24 11.65
C VAL A 52 3.49 11.33 10.97
N VAL A 53 4.16 12.49 11.00
CA VAL A 53 5.49 12.64 10.38
C VAL A 53 6.52 11.71 11.00
N ASN A 54 6.49 11.56 12.32
CA ASN A 54 7.38 10.64 13.01
C ASN A 54 7.13 9.19 12.59
N ASN A 55 5.87 8.76 12.55
CA ASN A 55 5.51 7.41 12.14
C ASN A 55 5.93 7.12 10.70
N ASP A 56 5.62 8.04 9.77
CA ASP A 56 6.00 7.95 8.35
C ASP A 56 7.50 7.71 8.17
N LEU A 57 8.32 8.59 8.72
CA LEU A 57 9.77 8.49 8.57
C LEU A 57 10.31 7.24 9.27
N HIS A 58 9.76 6.86 10.42
CA HIS A 58 10.16 5.67 11.15
C HIS A 58 9.87 4.38 10.37
N PHE A 59 8.64 4.17 9.88
CA PHE A 59 8.30 2.93 9.20
C PHE A 59 8.93 2.81 7.81
N SER A 60 9.36 3.92 7.21
CA SER A 60 10.11 3.86 5.94
C SER A 60 11.40 3.03 6.02
N GLY A 61 11.94 2.83 7.24
CA GLY A 61 13.20 2.15 7.50
C GLY A 61 14.45 2.92 7.06
N GLN A 62 14.29 4.08 6.41
CA GLN A 62 15.43 4.90 5.99
C GLN A 62 15.91 5.84 7.10
N PHE A 63 15.13 6.03 8.16
CA PHE A 63 15.43 6.99 9.21
C PHE A 63 15.58 6.33 10.57
N LYS A 64 16.57 6.81 11.31
CA LYS A 64 16.71 6.55 12.74
C LYS A 64 16.20 7.76 13.49
N ILE A 65 15.04 7.63 14.12
CA ILE A 65 14.46 8.71 14.92
C ILE A 65 15.28 8.89 16.20
N ILE A 66 15.83 10.08 16.40
CA ILE A 66 16.58 10.44 17.60
C ILE A 66 15.60 11.02 18.63
N SER A 67 15.62 10.45 19.84
CA SER A 67 14.81 10.93 20.96
C SER A 67 15.19 12.35 21.35
N SER A 68 14.21 13.18 21.69
CA SER A 68 14.45 14.56 22.14
C SER A 68 15.37 14.59 23.38
N PRO A 69 16.53 15.28 23.30
CA PRO A 69 17.49 15.36 24.40
C PRO A 69 17.02 16.29 25.55
N SER A 70 15.95 17.05 25.35
CA SER A 70 15.39 17.98 26.35
C SER A 70 13.90 17.70 26.57
N GLY A 71 13.41 18.01 27.79
CA GLY A 71 11.98 18.01 28.14
C GLY A 71 11.19 19.14 27.46
N LEU A 72 10.39 19.91 28.21
CA LEU A 72 9.56 21.00 27.65
C LEU A 72 10.45 22.13 27.04
N GLY A 73 10.66 22.10 25.73
CA GLY A 73 11.38 23.12 24.96
C GLY A 73 11.82 22.62 23.58
N GLN A 74 12.26 23.54 22.71
CA GLN A 74 12.87 23.23 21.42
C GLN A 74 14.40 23.19 21.59
N PRO A 75 15.05 22.01 21.57
CA PRO A 75 16.50 21.91 21.76
C PRO A 75 17.25 22.63 20.64
N SER A 76 18.43 23.18 20.97
CA SER A 76 19.29 23.81 19.96
C SER A 76 19.81 22.77 18.96
N VAL A 77 20.20 23.23 17.77
CA VAL A 77 20.85 22.37 16.76
C VAL A 77 22.07 21.66 17.32
N ALA A 78 22.87 22.34 18.15
CA ALA A 78 24.05 21.74 18.79
C ALA A 78 23.66 20.60 19.76
N THR A 79 22.58 20.75 20.52
CA THR A 79 22.07 19.73 21.44
C THR A 79 21.59 18.49 20.68
N TRP A 80 20.85 18.69 19.60
CA TRP A 80 20.39 17.60 18.72
C TRP A 80 21.55 16.86 18.06
N ARG A 81 22.57 17.59 17.58
CA ARG A 81 23.77 16.99 17.03
C ARG A 81 24.53 16.15 18.06
N GLN A 82 24.64 16.64 19.30
CA GLN A 82 25.24 15.87 20.41
C GLN A 82 24.45 14.60 20.74
N ALA A 83 23.13 14.62 20.56
CA ALA A 83 22.28 13.44 20.67
C ALA A 83 22.39 12.48 19.47
N GLY A 84 23.15 12.84 18.44
CA GLY A 84 23.42 12.03 17.26
C GLY A 84 22.47 12.24 16.08
N ALA A 85 21.73 13.36 16.03
CA ALA A 85 20.93 13.72 14.86
C ALA A 85 21.81 14.43 13.81
N ASP A 86 21.70 14.00 12.55
CA ASP A 86 22.37 14.65 11.41
C ASP A 86 21.47 15.71 10.75
N SER A 87 20.16 15.53 10.89
CA SER A 87 19.14 16.46 10.42
C SER A 87 18.08 16.70 11.49
N ILE A 88 17.44 17.87 11.46
CA ILE A 88 16.40 18.24 12.43
C ILE A 88 15.20 18.80 11.67
N LEU A 89 14.03 18.21 11.89
CA LEU A 89 12.76 18.73 11.43
C LEU A 89 12.08 19.47 12.57
N SER A 90 11.68 20.71 12.30
CA SER A 90 10.91 21.55 13.22
C SER A 90 9.70 22.13 12.52
N GLY A 91 8.69 22.52 13.28
CA GLY A 91 7.55 23.20 12.70
C GLY A 91 6.66 23.88 13.73
N SER A 92 5.59 24.49 13.23
CA SER A 92 4.54 25.11 14.03
C SER A 92 3.19 24.86 13.39
N VAL A 93 2.17 24.56 14.20
CA VAL A 93 0.76 24.59 13.78
C VAL A 93 0.07 25.71 14.55
N ARG A 94 -0.52 26.66 13.82
CA ARG A 94 -1.21 27.81 14.41
C ARG A 94 -2.61 27.92 13.84
N ARG A 95 -3.61 27.96 14.70
CA ARG A 95 -4.99 28.25 14.26
C ARG A 95 -5.11 29.72 13.84
N VAL A 96 -5.51 29.96 12.60
CA VAL A 96 -5.65 31.32 12.02
C VAL A 96 -7.10 31.71 11.73
N GLY A 97 -8.05 30.80 11.94
CA GLY A 97 -9.47 31.08 11.84
C GLY A 97 -10.35 29.90 12.21
N TYR A 98 -11.66 30.03 11.93
CA TYR A 98 -12.56 28.89 12.02
C TYR A 98 -12.16 27.83 10.99
N ASN A 99 -11.83 26.63 11.47
CA ASN A 99 -11.38 25.51 10.65
C ASN A 99 -10.18 25.82 9.73
N ARG A 100 -9.31 26.78 10.10
CA ARG A 100 -8.13 27.14 9.31
C ARG A 100 -6.87 27.17 10.17
N TYR A 101 -5.82 26.54 9.67
CA TYR A 101 -4.51 26.44 10.28
C TYR A 101 -3.44 26.94 9.33
N GLU A 102 -2.47 27.64 9.89
CA GLU A 102 -1.18 27.89 9.26
C GLU A 102 -0.19 26.87 9.81
N VAL A 103 0.46 26.13 8.92
CA VAL A 103 1.48 25.14 9.26
C VAL A 103 2.77 25.55 8.61
N ASN A 104 3.81 25.75 9.42
CA ASN A 104 5.15 26.03 8.94
C ASN A 104 6.07 24.89 9.35
N TYR A 105 7.02 24.53 8.49
CA TYR A 105 8.05 23.57 8.85
C TYR A 105 9.40 23.97 8.25
N GLU A 106 10.46 23.54 8.93
CA GLU A 106 11.85 23.74 8.52
C GLU A 106 12.63 22.45 8.77
N LEU A 107 13.36 22.01 7.75
CA LEU A 107 14.35 20.94 7.84
C LEU A 107 15.75 21.56 7.77
N VAL A 108 16.59 21.28 8.76
CA VAL A 108 17.97 21.78 8.83
C VAL A 108 18.98 20.66 8.89
N ASP A 109 20.18 20.95 8.38
CA ASP A 109 21.38 20.12 8.44
C ASP A 109 22.13 20.41 9.76
N ALA A 110 22.07 19.48 10.72
CA ALA A 110 22.68 19.66 12.03
C ALA A 110 24.22 19.59 11.96
N VAL A 111 24.76 18.86 10.99
CA VAL A 111 26.21 18.73 10.78
C VAL A 111 26.79 20.03 10.21
N ALA A 112 26.07 20.68 9.31
CA ALA A 112 26.42 21.97 8.71
C ALA A 112 25.89 23.19 9.51
N GLN A 113 25.97 23.13 10.84
CA GLN A 113 25.64 24.23 11.76
C GLN A 113 24.22 24.80 11.57
N GLY A 114 23.24 23.97 11.21
CA GLY A 114 21.85 24.39 11.07
C GLY A 114 21.50 25.01 9.72
N ARG A 115 22.27 24.73 8.67
CA ARG A 115 21.92 25.16 7.31
C ARG A 115 20.53 24.66 6.92
N VAL A 116 19.66 25.56 6.50
CA VAL A 116 18.29 25.24 6.05
C VAL A 116 18.32 24.44 4.75
N LEU A 117 17.66 23.28 4.77
CA LEU A 117 17.51 22.38 3.63
C LEU A 117 16.15 22.54 2.95
N LEU A 118 15.09 22.76 3.75
CA LEU A 118 13.72 23.06 3.34
C LEU A 118 13.08 24.01 4.35
N SER A 119 12.27 24.95 3.90
CA SER A 119 11.42 25.80 4.74
C SER A 119 10.17 26.17 3.96
N LYS A 120 8.99 25.84 4.49
CA LYS A 120 7.70 26.05 3.82
C LYS A 120 6.58 26.40 4.80
N SER A 121 5.54 27.02 4.25
CA SER A 121 4.32 27.42 4.95
C SER A 121 3.08 27.04 4.14
N TYR A 122 2.06 26.54 4.82
CA TYR A 122 0.78 26.13 4.23
C TYR A 122 -0.37 26.72 5.03
N GLN A 123 -1.43 27.11 4.33
CA GLN A 123 -2.72 27.40 4.95
C GLN A 123 -3.72 26.34 4.54
N ILE A 124 -4.24 25.62 5.53
CA ILE A 124 -5.07 24.43 5.32
C ILE A 124 -6.29 24.43 6.23
N SER A 125 -7.26 23.61 5.88
CA SER A 125 -8.40 23.27 6.73
C SER A 125 -8.09 22.08 7.66
N SER A 126 -8.93 21.82 8.68
CA SER A 126 -8.65 20.73 9.63
C SER A 126 -8.56 19.34 8.97
N ASN A 127 -9.37 19.07 7.95
CA ASN A 127 -9.38 17.79 7.23
C ASN A 127 -8.15 17.58 6.35
N GLU A 128 -7.32 18.61 6.17
CA GLU A 128 -6.08 18.55 5.39
C GLU A 128 -4.83 18.39 6.27
N LEU A 129 -4.96 18.41 7.61
CA LEU A 129 -3.82 18.31 8.53
C LEU A 129 -3.01 17.03 8.33
N ARG A 130 -3.70 15.90 8.23
CA ARG A 130 -3.06 14.60 8.05
C ARG A 130 -2.50 14.40 6.64
N PRO A 131 -3.24 14.72 5.55
CA PRO A 131 -2.65 14.79 4.21
C PRO A 131 -1.40 15.67 4.14
N LEU A 132 -1.42 16.83 4.81
CA LEU A 132 -0.25 17.70 4.88
C LEU A 132 0.90 17.06 5.66
N ALA A 133 0.63 16.34 6.75
CA ALA A 133 1.66 15.62 7.49
C ALA A 133 2.39 14.61 6.59
N HIS A 134 1.65 13.79 5.85
CA HIS A 134 2.22 12.86 4.86
C HIS A 134 3.00 13.58 3.76
N HIS A 135 2.48 14.71 3.26
CA HIS A 135 3.20 15.53 2.29
C HIS A 135 4.53 16.05 2.85
N ILE A 136 4.55 16.56 4.08
CA ILE A 136 5.79 17.00 4.75
C ILE A 136 6.78 15.82 4.84
N SER A 137 6.31 14.63 5.23
CA SER A 137 7.13 13.42 5.25
C SER A 137 7.72 13.09 3.88
N ASP A 138 6.93 13.23 2.80
CA ASP A 138 7.40 12.98 1.42
C ASP A 138 8.51 13.95 1.01
N GLU A 139 8.38 15.23 1.38
CA GLU A 139 9.37 16.26 1.06
C GLU A 139 10.67 16.08 1.86
N VAL A 140 10.55 15.77 3.15
CA VAL A 140 11.71 15.47 4.02
C VAL A 140 12.43 14.22 3.51
N TYR A 141 11.68 13.15 3.22
CA TYR A 141 12.21 11.92 2.67
C TYR A 141 12.96 12.18 1.36
N GLN A 142 12.34 12.91 0.43
CA GLN A 142 12.97 13.21 -0.86
C GLN A 142 14.20 14.10 -0.73
N LYS A 143 14.18 15.07 0.18
CA LYS A 143 15.33 15.95 0.38
C LYS A 143 16.55 15.19 0.91
N LEU A 144 16.34 14.24 1.81
CA LEU A 144 17.42 13.54 2.51
C LEU A 144 17.88 12.28 1.78
N THR A 145 16.99 11.61 1.03
CA THR A 145 17.32 10.36 0.31
C THR A 145 17.52 10.55 -1.20
N GLY A 146 16.98 11.64 -1.78
CA GLY A 146 16.91 11.84 -3.22
C GLY A 146 15.77 11.08 -3.91
N GLU A 147 15.00 10.27 -3.17
CA GLU A 147 13.92 9.44 -3.71
C GLU A 147 12.55 9.98 -3.31
N ARG A 148 11.53 9.80 -4.15
CA ARG A 148 10.18 10.28 -3.82
C ARG A 148 9.55 9.41 -2.72
N GLY A 149 9.13 10.04 -1.62
CA GLY A 149 8.41 9.39 -0.51
C GLY A 149 7.05 8.82 -0.93
N ILE A 150 6.53 7.86 -0.16
CA ILE A 150 5.27 7.16 -0.44
C ILE A 150 4.14 7.49 0.55
N PHE A 151 4.33 8.46 1.43
CA PHE A 151 3.44 8.69 2.56
C PHE A 151 2.08 9.24 2.12
N SER A 152 2.04 10.03 1.03
CA SER A 152 0.79 10.51 0.44
C SER A 152 0.10 9.49 -0.48
N THR A 153 0.57 8.24 -0.54
CA THR A 153 -0.09 7.17 -1.31
C THR A 153 -1.22 6.55 -0.50
N ARG A 154 -1.98 5.65 -1.15
CA ARG A 154 -3.09 4.91 -0.53
C ARG A 154 -2.95 3.43 -0.76
N ILE A 155 -3.70 2.67 0.00
CA ILE A 155 -3.85 1.23 -0.18
C ILE A 155 -5.32 0.90 -0.43
N ALA A 156 -5.56 -0.05 -1.32
CA ALA A 156 -6.85 -0.71 -1.46
C ALA A 156 -6.74 -2.14 -0.92
N TYR A 157 -7.79 -2.65 -0.32
CA TYR A 157 -7.83 -4.03 0.17
C TYR A 157 -9.27 -4.52 0.30
N ILE A 158 -9.43 -5.84 0.40
CA ILE A 158 -10.73 -6.43 0.69
C ILE A 158 -10.80 -6.74 2.18
N LEU A 159 -11.78 -6.16 2.87
CA LEU A 159 -12.13 -6.53 4.25
C LEU A 159 -13.29 -7.52 4.23
N VAL A 160 -13.19 -8.58 5.02
CA VAL A 160 -14.20 -9.61 5.17
C VAL A 160 -14.68 -9.65 6.62
N GLN A 161 -15.94 -9.33 6.84
CA GLN A 161 -16.58 -9.42 8.16
C GLN A 161 -17.55 -10.59 8.17
N ARG A 162 -17.37 -11.51 9.11
CA ARG A 162 -18.21 -12.70 9.25
C ARG A 162 -19.09 -12.59 10.50
N HIS A 163 -20.39 -12.86 10.31
CA HIS A 163 -21.36 -12.97 11.39
C HIS A 163 -22.13 -14.30 11.21
N GLY A 164 -21.70 -15.33 11.94
CA GLY A 164 -22.18 -16.70 11.73
C GLY A 164 -21.81 -17.21 10.33
N GLU A 165 -22.79 -17.71 9.58
CA GLU A 165 -22.59 -18.19 8.20
C GLU A 165 -22.58 -17.06 7.16
N GLN A 166 -22.96 -15.83 7.55
CA GLN A 166 -23.01 -14.68 6.64
C GLN A 166 -21.67 -13.95 6.61
N ALA A 167 -21.25 -13.52 5.44
CA ALA A 167 -20.08 -12.66 5.25
C ALA A 167 -20.47 -11.38 4.49
N LYS A 168 -19.83 -10.27 4.87
CA LYS A 168 -19.82 -9.03 4.09
C LYS A 168 -18.41 -8.74 3.62
N TYR A 169 -18.29 -8.32 2.37
CA TYR A 169 -17.03 -8.00 1.72
C TYR A 169 -17.02 -6.52 1.38
N PHE A 170 -15.95 -5.83 1.74
CA PHE A 170 -15.79 -4.40 1.55
C PHE A 170 -14.57 -4.15 0.69
N LEU A 171 -14.72 -3.32 -0.36
CA LEU A 171 -13.58 -2.74 -1.06
C LEU A 171 -13.21 -1.46 -0.32
N GLU A 172 -12.16 -1.53 0.48
CA GLU A 172 -11.68 -0.41 1.28
C GLU A 172 -10.55 0.33 0.55
N VAL A 173 -10.51 1.64 0.73
CA VAL A 173 -9.35 2.48 0.40
C VAL A 173 -8.96 3.26 1.64
N ALA A 174 -7.69 3.19 2.02
CA ALA A 174 -7.13 3.87 3.20
C ALA A 174 -5.84 4.63 2.85
N ASP A 175 -5.41 5.52 3.74
CA ASP A 175 -4.06 6.06 3.72
C ASP A 175 -3.04 4.90 3.83
N VAL A 176 -1.81 5.12 3.37
CA VAL A 176 -0.80 4.06 3.28
C VAL A 176 -0.51 3.33 4.60
N ASP A 177 -0.69 4.02 5.72
CA ASP A 177 -0.51 3.47 7.07
C ASP A 177 -1.81 2.91 7.69
N GLY A 178 -2.88 2.79 6.90
CA GLY A 178 -4.14 2.13 7.26
C GLY A 178 -5.20 3.05 7.88
N TYR A 179 -4.91 4.34 8.06
CA TYR A 179 -5.88 5.32 8.57
C TYR A 179 -6.85 5.81 7.49
N ASN A 180 -7.91 6.51 7.93
CA ASN A 180 -8.97 7.04 7.07
C ASN A 180 -9.56 6.06 6.04
N PRO A 181 -9.86 4.81 6.42
CA PRO A 181 -10.44 3.84 5.50
C PRO A 181 -11.84 4.26 5.05
N GLN A 182 -12.11 4.12 3.75
CA GLN A 182 -13.36 4.41 3.09
C GLN A 182 -13.82 3.20 2.27
N SER A 183 -15.03 2.73 2.52
CA SER A 183 -15.64 1.66 1.72
C SER A 183 -16.17 2.20 0.40
N LEU A 184 -15.53 1.81 -0.72
CA LEU A 184 -16.02 2.12 -2.07
C LEU A 184 -17.18 1.21 -2.50
N LEU A 185 -17.25 0.01 -1.92
CA LEU A 185 -18.27 -0.99 -2.20
C LEU A 185 -18.48 -1.86 -0.96
N VAL A 186 -19.73 -2.23 -0.72
CA VAL A 186 -20.12 -3.27 0.24
C VAL A 186 -20.94 -4.32 -0.51
N SER A 187 -20.56 -5.59 -0.35
CA SER A 187 -21.18 -6.72 -1.03
C SER A 187 -21.46 -7.85 -0.05
N THR A 188 -22.58 -8.56 -0.23
CA THR A 188 -22.86 -9.83 0.46
C THR A 188 -22.22 -11.03 -0.24
N GLU A 189 -21.69 -10.82 -1.44
CA GLU A 189 -20.95 -11.81 -2.22
C GLU A 189 -19.47 -11.44 -2.29
N PRO A 190 -18.58 -12.43 -2.54
CA PRO A 190 -17.16 -12.15 -2.67
C PRO A 190 -16.85 -11.06 -3.70
N ILE A 191 -15.84 -10.27 -3.38
CA ILE A 191 -15.12 -9.38 -4.29
C ILE A 191 -13.63 -9.63 -4.10
N MET A 192 -12.84 -9.48 -5.16
CA MET A 192 -11.42 -9.82 -5.10
C MET A 192 -10.56 -9.08 -6.13
N SER A 193 -9.25 -9.17 -5.93
CA SER A 193 -8.20 -8.69 -6.85
C SER A 193 -8.38 -7.21 -7.25
N PRO A 194 -8.42 -6.28 -6.29
CA PRO A 194 -8.41 -4.86 -6.61
C PRO A 194 -7.09 -4.49 -7.32
N ALA A 195 -7.17 -3.64 -8.34
CA ALA A 195 -6.03 -3.13 -9.08
C ALA A 195 -6.22 -1.65 -9.41
N TRP A 196 -5.29 -0.81 -8.94
CA TRP A 196 -5.30 0.63 -9.20
C TRP A 196 -4.99 0.96 -10.65
N SER A 197 -5.70 1.94 -11.21
CA SER A 197 -5.29 2.59 -12.44
C SER A 197 -3.98 3.37 -12.23
N PRO A 198 -3.14 3.59 -13.27
CA PRO A 198 -1.86 4.28 -13.12
C PRO A 198 -1.96 5.73 -12.64
N ASP A 199 -3.12 6.36 -12.83
CA ASP A 199 -3.43 7.70 -12.35
C ASP A 199 -4.06 7.73 -10.94
N GLY A 200 -4.31 6.55 -10.34
CA GLY A 200 -4.90 6.41 -9.02
C GLY A 200 -6.39 6.79 -8.92
N ARG A 201 -7.08 7.03 -10.03
CA ARG A 201 -8.48 7.52 -10.02
C ARG A 201 -9.51 6.39 -10.01
N GLN A 202 -9.12 5.20 -10.45
CA GLN A 202 -10.00 4.05 -10.56
C GLN A 202 -9.38 2.79 -9.96
N ILE A 203 -10.23 1.89 -9.51
CA ILE A 203 -9.86 0.53 -9.11
C ILE A 203 -10.64 -0.45 -9.98
N ALA A 204 -9.93 -1.36 -10.63
CA ALA A 204 -10.54 -2.53 -11.26
C ALA A 204 -10.65 -3.66 -10.23
N TYR A 205 -11.73 -4.43 -10.24
CA TYR A 205 -11.93 -5.53 -9.29
C TYR A 205 -12.89 -6.57 -9.86
N VAL A 206 -12.88 -7.76 -9.27
CA VAL A 206 -13.81 -8.84 -9.59
C VAL A 206 -14.97 -8.84 -8.60
N SER A 207 -16.20 -8.97 -9.09
CA SER A 207 -17.42 -9.09 -8.29
C SER A 207 -18.16 -10.38 -8.59
N PHE A 208 -18.73 -10.99 -7.54
CA PHE A 208 -19.61 -12.15 -7.60
C PHE A 208 -21.06 -11.82 -7.21
N GLU A 209 -21.46 -10.54 -7.14
CA GLU A 209 -22.80 -10.08 -6.73
C GLU A 209 -23.95 -10.76 -7.52
N LYS A 210 -23.70 -11.16 -8.78
CA LYS A 210 -24.67 -11.88 -9.62
C LYS A 210 -24.48 -13.41 -9.63
N LYS A 211 -23.80 -13.97 -8.61
CA LYS A 211 -23.43 -15.39 -8.53
C LYS A 211 -22.61 -15.89 -9.73
N LYS A 212 -21.99 -14.96 -10.46
CA LYS A 212 -21.02 -15.18 -11.54
C LYS A 212 -19.90 -14.16 -11.41
N ALA A 213 -18.68 -14.52 -11.85
CA ALA A 213 -17.56 -13.59 -11.85
C ALA A 213 -17.75 -12.51 -12.93
N GLN A 214 -17.60 -11.25 -12.54
CA GLN A 214 -17.65 -10.09 -13.42
C GLN A 214 -16.53 -9.11 -13.07
N ILE A 215 -15.94 -8.46 -14.08
CA ILE A 215 -14.93 -7.42 -13.85
C ILE A 215 -15.57 -6.05 -13.95
N PHE A 216 -15.31 -5.21 -12.95
CA PHE A 216 -15.76 -3.81 -12.91
C PHE A 216 -14.56 -2.87 -12.75
N THR A 217 -14.72 -1.63 -13.16
CA THR A 217 -13.97 -0.50 -12.57
C THR A 217 -14.88 0.31 -11.66
N VAL A 218 -14.31 0.91 -10.62
CA VAL A 218 -14.96 1.90 -9.75
C VAL A 218 -14.10 3.15 -9.68
N ASP A 219 -14.73 4.32 -9.84
CA ASP A 219 -14.10 5.61 -9.62
C ASP A 219 -13.97 5.89 -8.13
N VAL A 220 -12.76 6.23 -7.67
CA VAL A 220 -12.44 6.34 -6.24
C VAL A 220 -13.09 7.57 -5.61
N ALA A 221 -13.31 8.65 -6.38
CA ALA A 221 -13.88 9.88 -5.87
C ALA A 221 -15.41 9.85 -5.80
N THR A 222 -16.05 9.17 -6.76
CA THR A 222 -17.52 9.21 -6.96
C THR A 222 -18.21 7.89 -6.62
N GLY A 223 -17.46 6.79 -6.48
CA GLY A 223 -18.02 5.44 -6.34
C GLY A 223 -18.71 4.92 -7.61
N ARG A 224 -18.60 5.63 -8.75
CA ARG A 224 -19.28 5.25 -9.98
C ARG A 224 -18.65 3.98 -10.55
N ARG A 225 -19.48 2.96 -10.77
CA ARG A 225 -19.08 1.65 -11.30
C ARG A 225 -19.30 1.54 -12.80
N ARG A 226 -18.41 0.83 -13.48
CA ARG A 226 -18.52 0.44 -14.89
C ARG A 226 -18.23 -1.03 -15.06
N LEU A 227 -19.13 -1.76 -15.73
CA LEU A 227 -18.89 -3.15 -16.11
C LEU A 227 -17.86 -3.20 -17.25
N VAL A 228 -16.86 -4.09 -17.13
CA VAL A 228 -15.82 -4.33 -18.14
C VAL A 228 -16.07 -5.64 -18.86
N THR A 229 -16.22 -6.76 -18.14
CA THR A 229 -16.51 -8.08 -18.72
C THR A 229 -17.47 -8.91 -17.87
N ASP A 230 -18.25 -9.78 -18.53
CA ASP A 230 -19.22 -10.65 -17.85
C ASP A 230 -19.48 -12.00 -18.55
N PHE A 231 -18.45 -12.56 -19.20
CA PHE A 231 -18.54 -13.82 -19.94
C PHE A 231 -18.87 -15.01 -19.02
N THR A 232 -19.37 -16.11 -19.58
CA THR A 232 -19.50 -17.37 -18.85
C THR A 232 -18.11 -17.90 -18.44
N GLY A 233 -18.02 -18.40 -17.20
CA GLY A 233 -16.78 -18.94 -16.64
C GLY A 233 -15.98 -17.89 -15.85
N ILE A 234 -14.66 -18.05 -15.86
CA ILE A 234 -13.74 -17.16 -15.15
C ILE A 234 -13.71 -15.80 -15.84
N ASN A 235 -13.88 -14.74 -15.04
CA ASN A 235 -13.54 -13.37 -15.36
C ASN A 235 -12.76 -12.85 -14.16
N GLY A 236 -11.43 -12.68 -14.29
CA GLY A 236 -10.61 -12.39 -13.12
C GLY A 236 -9.31 -11.64 -13.40
N ALA A 237 -8.59 -11.39 -12.31
CA ALA A 237 -7.24 -10.81 -12.25
C ALA A 237 -7.04 -9.62 -13.21
N PRO A 238 -7.80 -8.52 -13.03
CA PRO A 238 -7.62 -7.32 -13.85
C PRO A 238 -6.27 -6.67 -13.55
N ALA A 239 -5.59 -6.17 -14.59
CA ALA A 239 -4.38 -5.36 -14.45
C ALA A 239 -4.34 -4.25 -15.50
N TRP A 240 -4.05 -3.03 -15.05
CA TRP A 240 -4.01 -1.85 -15.90
C TRP A 240 -2.74 -1.81 -16.74
N SER A 241 -2.88 -1.43 -18.01
CA SER A 241 -1.75 -0.99 -18.83
C SER A 241 -1.14 0.28 -18.23
N ALA A 242 0.16 0.49 -18.46
CA ALA A 242 0.89 1.65 -17.91
C ALA A 242 0.29 3.01 -18.35
N ASP A 243 -0.35 3.06 -19.51
CA ASP A 243 -1.05 4.25 -20.03
C ASP A 243 -2.50 4.39 -19.55
N GLY A 244 -3.03 3.42 -18.78
CA GLY A 244 -4.39 3.40 -18.26
C GLY A 244 -5.50 3.18 -19.29
N ARG A 245 -5.18 2.91 -20.56
CA ARG A 245 -6.17 2.77 -21.63
C ARG A 245 -6.78 1.37 -21.73
N GLN A 246 -6.05 0.37 -21.26
CA GLN A 246 -6.41 -1.03 -21.40
C GLN A 246 -6.38 -1.76 -20.05
N LEU A 247 -7.20 -2.80 -19.93
CA LEU A 247 -7.11 -3.80 -18.87
C LEU A 247 -6.70 -5.14 -19.48
N ALA A 248 -5.59 -5.71 -18.98
CA ALA A 248 -5.38 -7.15 -19.09
C ALA A 248 -6.35 -7.85 -18.12
N VAL A 249 -7.05 -8.87 -18.61
CA VAL A 249 -8.04 -9.65 -17.85
C VAL A 249 -7.87 -11.14 -18.16
N VAL A 250 -8.27 -11.99 -17.21
CA VAL A 250 -8.24 -13.44 -17.37
C VAL A 250 -9.65 -13.94 -17.67
N LEU A 251 -9.83 -14.59 -18.82
CA LEU A 251 -11.12 -15.16 -19.24
C LEU A 251 -10.97 -16.65 -19.57
N SER A 252 -11.94 -17.47 -19.15
CA SER A 252 -12.03 -18.88 -19.58
C SER A 252 -13.10 -19.11 -20.66
N LYS A 253 -13.52 -18.04 -21.37
CA LYS A 253 -14.57 -18.11 -22.39
C LYS A 253 -14.24 -19.01 -23.59
N SER A 254 -12.97 -19.35 -23.76
CA SER A 254 -12.44 -20.20 -24.83
C SER A 254 -11.98 -21.59 -24.35
N GLY A 255 -12.44 -22.03 -23.18
CA GLY A 255 -12.00 -23.29 -22.55
C GLY A 255 -11.10 -23.02 -21.34
N SER A 256 -9.78 -23.14 -21.51
CA SER A 256 -8.82 -22.83 -20.44
C SER A 256 -8.66 -21.31 -20.26
N ALA A 257 -8.30 -20.90 -19.05
CA ALA A 257 -8.11 -19.47 -18.73
C ALA A 257 -6.93 -18.88 -19.51
N LYS A 258 -7.19 -17.74 -20.15
CA LYS A 258 -6.24 -16.98 -20.97
C LYS A 258 -6.30 -15.50 -20.68
N ILE A 259 -5.23 -14.81 -21.02
CA ILE A 259 -5.11 -13.37 -20.84
C ILE A 259 -5.62 -12.67 -22.10
N TYR A 260 -6.47 -11.67 -21.90
CA TYR A 260 -7.02 -10.80 -22.92
C TYR A 260 -6.73 -9.34 -22.55
N SER A 261 -6.46 -8.50 -23.53
CA SER A 261 -6.52 -7.04 -23.35
C SER A 261 -7.91 -6.53 -23.71
N VAL A 262 -8.44 -5.61 -22.91
CA VAL A 262 -9.70 -4.90 -23.14
C VAL A 262 -9.43 -3.40 -23.21
N ASP A 263 -9.73 -2.77 -24.34
CA ASP A 263 -9.65 -1.32 -24.48
C ASP A 263 -10.86 -0.67 -23.79
N LEU A 264 -10.60 0.24 -22.84
CA LEU A 264 -11.65 0.85 -22.04
C LEU A 264 -12.41 1.95 -22.79
N GLY A 265 -11.92 2.47 -23.91
CA GLY A 265 -12.67 3.45 -24.71
C GLY A 265 -13.72 2.76 -25.57
N SER A 266 -13.28 1.80 -26.37
CA SER A 266 -14.06 1.09 -27.39
C SER A 266 -14.77 -0.17 -26.87
N GLY A 267 -14.29 -0.77 -25.78
CA GLY A 267 -14.70 -2.10 -25.34
C GLY A 267 -14.16 -3.24 -26.20
N SER A 268 -13.28 -2.93 -27.18
CA SER A 268 -12.66 -3.95 -28.02
C SER A 268 -11.74 -4.86 -27.20
N MET A 269 -11.64 -6.12 -27.62
CA MET A 269 -10.90 -7.14 -26.88
C MET A 269 -9.96 -7.91 -27.80
N LYS A 270 -8.74 -8.16 -27.32
CA LYS A 270 -7.72 -8.96 -28.01
C LYS A 270 -7.18 -10.05 -27.10
N GLN A 271 -7.14 -11.29 -27.57
CA GLN A 271 -6.47 -12.38 -26.84
C GLN A 271 -4.96 -12.21 -26.91
N LEU A 272 -4.27 -12.36 -25.78
CA LEU A 272 -2.82 -12.17 -25.64
C LEU A 272 -2.06 -13.48 -25.47
N THR A 273 -2.66 -14.49 -24.84
CA THR A 273 -2.03 -15.80 -24.66
C THR A 273 -2.85 -16.94 -25.26
N PHE A 274 -2.16 -18.03 -25.62
CA PHE A 274 -2.71 -19.16 -26.39
C PHE A 274 -2.20 -20.50 -25.84
N GLY A 275 -2.80 -21.61 -26.29
CA GLY A 275 -2.48 -22.98 -25.86
C GLY A 275 -3.40 -23.52 -24.76
N ASP A 276 -3.04 -24.66 -24.16
CA ASP A 276 -3.96 -25.37 -23.25
C ASP A 276 -3.77 -25.03 -21.77
N ALA A 277 -2.57 -24.58 -21.38
CA ALA A 277 -2.25 -24.25 -19.99
C ALA A 277 -3.08 -23.08 -19.45
N ILE A 278 -3.35 -23.06 -18.14
CA ILE A 278 -3.92 -21.90 -17.47
C ILE A 278 -2.88 -20.77 -17.47
N ASP A 279 -3.26 -19.60 -17.98
CA ASP A 279 -2.50 -18.35 -17.88
C ASP A 279 -3.32 -17.33 -17.10
N THR A 280 -2.77 -16.81 -16.00
CA THR A 280 -3.50 -15.95 -15.06
C THR A 280 -2.59 -14.91 -14.39
N GLU A 281 -3.18 -14.03 -13.58
CA GLU A 281 -2.48 -13.02 -12.76
C GLU A 281 -1.54 -12.12 -13.59
N PRO A 282 -2.02 -11.50 -14.69
CA PRO A 282 -1.19 -10.63 -15.51
C PRO A 282 -0.77 -9.37 -14.74
N ARG A 283 0.44 -8.86 -14.99
CA ARG A 283 0.91 -7.54 -14.55
C ARG A 283 1.77 -6.91 -15.64
N TYR A 284 1.41 -5.72 -16.09
CA TYR A 284 2.20 -5.00 -17.09
C TYR A 284 3.55 -4.59 -16.52
N SER A 285 4.59 -4.59 -17.36
CA SER A 285 5.84 -3.92 -17.01
C SER A 285 5.64 -2.41 -16.92
N PRO A 286 6.37 -1.71 -16.02
CA PRO A 286 6.32 -0.26 -15.90
C PRO A 286 6.54 0.50 -17.21
N ASP A 287 7.36 -0.04 -18.12
CA ASP A 287 7.62 0.53 -19.45
C ASP A 287 6.55 0.21 -20.51
N GLY A 288 5.53 -0.59 -20.16
CA GLY A 288 4.45 -0.99 -21.06
C GLY A 288 4.85 -1.92 -22.20
N ARG A 289 6.05 -2.53 -22.17
CA ARG A 289 6.55 -3.39 -23.26
C ARG A 289 6.23 -4.87 -23.09
N SER A 290 5.91 -5.30 -21.87
CA SER A 290 5.68 -6.70 -21.55
C SER A 290 4.61 -6.90 -20.48
N LEU A 291 4.22 -8.16 -20.29
CA LEU A 291 3.35 -8.64 -19.23
C LEU A 291 4.04 -9.79 -18.49
N LEU A 292 4.16 -9.71 -17.17
CA LEU A 292 4.37 -10.89 -16.34
C LEU A 292 3.04 -11.60 -16.13
N PHE A 293 3.05 -12.92 -16.02
CA PHE A 293 1.87 -13.72 -15.69
C PHE A 293 2.25 -15.09 -15.13
N THR A 294 1.32 -15.68 -14.38
CA THR A 294 1.46 -17.03 -13.82
C THR A 294 0.95 -18.06 -14.83
N SER A 295 1.73 -19.11 -15.10
CA SER A 295 1.32 -20.21 -15.99
C SER A 295 1.75 -21.57 -15.48
N GLY A 296 0.87 -22.56 -15.66
CA GLY A 296 1.12 -23.97 -15.37
C GLY A 296 1.78 -24.75 -16.52
N ARG A 297 2.17 -24.09 -17.63
CA ARG A 297 2.67 -24.77 -18.84
C ARG A 297 3.95 -25.61 -18.65
N GLY A 298 4.69 -25.37 -17.56
CA GLY A 298 5.87 -26.15 -17.17
C GLY A 298 5.61 -27.19 -16.07
N GLY A 299 4.34 -27.53 -15.80
CA GLY A 299 3.91 -28.46 -14.76
C GLY A 299 3.41 -27.75 -13.50
N ARG A 300 4.29 -27.05 -12.77
CA ARG A 300 3.91 -26.24 -11.60
C ARG A 300 3.72 -24.76 -11.99
N PRO A 301 2.90 -23.98 -11.26
CA PRO A 301 2.75 -22.54 -11.49
C PRO A 301 4.08 -21.81 -11.36
N GLN A 302 4.45 -21.12 -12.42
CA GLN A 302 5.69 -20.36 -12.56
C GLN A 302 5.38 -19.04 -13.28
N VAL A 303 6.28 -18.07 -13.16
CA VAL A 303 6.14 -16.76 -13.80
C VAL A 303 6.73 -16.80 -15.20
N TYR A 304 5.97 -16.26 -16.14
CA TYR A 304 6.34 -16.08 -17.54
C TYR A 304 6.21 -14.61 -17.92
N ARG A 305 6.99 -14.21 -18.93
CA ARG A 305 6.94 -12.89 -19.54
C ARG A 305 6.44 -13.03 -20.97
N LEU A 306 5.39 -12.28 -21.30
CA LEU A 306 4.88 -12.06 -22.64
C LEU A 306 5.41 -10.72 -23.16
N SER A 307 6.08 -10.72 -24.31
CA SER A 307 6.42 -9.52 -25.05
C SER A 307 5.21 -8.99 -25.81
N LEU A 308 4.89 -7.72 -25.66
CA LEU A 308 3.74 -7.10 -26.36
C LEU A 308 4.06 -6.72 -27.81
N ALA A 309 5.34 -6.67 -28.17
CA ALA A 309 5.79 -6.31 -29.52
C ALA A 309 5.56 -7.45 -30.53
N ASP A 310 5.86 -8.68 -30.13
CA ASP A 310 5.87 -9.86 -31.01
C ASP A 310 5.04 -11.04 -30.49
N GLY A 311 4.52 -10.97 -29.26
CA GLY A 311 3.74 -12.05 -28.64
C GLY A 311 4.58 -13.21 -28.12
N SER A 312 5.92 -13.08 -28.08
CA SER A 312 6.79 -14.15 -27.58
C SER A 312 6.62 -14.34 -26.07
N VAL A 313 6.65 -15.60 -25.63
CA VAL A 313 6.54 -15.98 -24.20
C VAL A 313 7.80 -16.67 -23.73
N THR A 314 8.36 -16.21 -22.62
CA THR A 314 9.56 -16.77 -21.98
C THR A 314 9.32 -17.03 -20.50
N ARG A 315 9.89 -18.12 -19.96
CA ARG A 315 9.83 -18.42 -18.52
C ARG A 315 10.85 -17.55 -17.78
N VAL A 316 10.45 -17.01 -16.63
CA VAL A 316 11.25 -16.06 -15.83
C VAL A 316 11.75 -16.67 -14.53
N THR A 317 10.96 -17.50 -13.87
CA THR A 317 11.31 -18.08 -12.55
C THR A 317 11.73 -19.53 -12.66
N TYR A 318 12.86 -19.87 -12.03
CA TYR A 318 13.42 -21.24 -12.03
C TYR A 318 13.72 -21.79 -10.64
N GLU A 319 13.87 -20.92 -9.64
CA GLU A 319 14.00 -21.29 -8.22
C GLU A 319 12.63 -21.42 -7.55
N GLY A 320 12.51 -22.35 -6.61
CA GLY A 320 11.26 -22.66 -5.91
C GLY A 320 10.27 -23.52 -6.70
N ASN A 321 9.35 -24.11 -5.95
CA ASN A 321 8.41 -25.10 -6.45
C ASN A 321 7.07 -24.49 -6.90
N TYR A 322 6.82 -23.21 -6.60
CA TYR A 322 5.64 -22.46 -7.01
C TYR A 322 5.97 -20.95 -6.99
N ASN A 323 5.70 -20.25 -8.10
CA ASN A 323 5.89 -18.81 -8.22
C ASN A 323 4.68 -18.19 -8.93
N ALA A 324 4.10 -17.14 -8.35
CA ALA A 324 2.85 -16.54 -8.84
C ALA A 324 2.72 -15.05 -8.46
N ARG A 325 1.67 -14.38 -8.96
CA ARG A 325 1.33 -12.98 -8.62
C ARG A 325 2.49 -11.99 -8.74
N ALA A 326 3.33 -12.19 -9.75
CA ALA A 326 4.56 -11.44 -9.90
C ALA A 326 4.33 -10.03 -10.46
N SER A 327 5.11 -9.06 -9.99
CA SER A 327 5.17 -7.70 -10.54
C SER A 327 6.58 -7.15 -10.47
N TYR A 328 6.94 -6.28 -11.41
CA TYR A 328 8.22 -5.58 -11.37
C TYR A 328 8.22 -4.50 -10.30
N THR A 329 9.40 -4.20 -9.75
CA THR A 329 9.64 -2.87 -9.17
C THR A 329 9.52 -1.79 -10.24
N PRO A 330 9.20 -0.53 -9.89
CA PRO A 330 9.05 0.56 -10.87
C PRO A 330 10.27 0.77 -11.77
N ASP A 331 11.47 0.52 -11.25
CA ASP A 331 12.73 0.60 -11.99
C ASP A 331 13.09 -0.68 -12.77
N GLN A 332 12.23 -1.71 -12.71
CA GLN A 332 12.39 -3.03 -13.33
C GLN A 332 13.63 -3.83 -12.91
N LYS A 333 14.31 -3.44 -11.82
CA LYS A 333 15.48 -4.18 -11.34
C LYS A 333 15.12 -5.49 -10.66
N TYR A 334 13.94 -5.56 -10.04
CA TYR A 334 13.50 -6.74 -9.32
C TYR A 334 12.11 -7.18 -9.75
N ILE A 335 11.84 -8.47 -9.56
CA ILE A 335 10.50 -9.05 -9.63
C ILE A 335 10.10 -9.48 -8.22
N VAL A 336 9.00 -8.92 -7.73
CA VAL A 336 8.38 -9.33 -6.46
C VAL A 336 7.27 -10.32 -6.76
N MET A 337 7.22 -11.42 -6.01
CA MET A 337 6.28 -12.51 -6.27
C MET A 337 5.86 -13.24 -5.00
N LEU A 338 4.75 -13.97 -5.12
CA LEU A 338 4.39 -15.05 -4.21
C LEU A 338 5.27 -16.25 -4.55
N HIS A 339 5.98 -16.78 -3.57
CA HIS A 339 6.98 -17.83 -3.72
C HIS A 339 6.74 -18.95 -2.71
N ARG A 340 7.05 -20.18 -3.12
CA ARG A 340 7.13 -21.32 -2.21
C ARG A 340 8.25 -22.25 -2.67
N GLU A 341 9.22 -22.46 -1.79
CA GLU A 341 10.25 -23.48 -1.97
C GLU A 341 9.76 -24.86 -1.50
N ASP A 342 9.21 -24.93 -0.29
CA ASP A 342 8.66 -26.14 0.32
C ASP A 342 7.15 -26.07 0.53
N LYS A 343 6.74 -25.68 1.75
CA LYS A 343 5.34 -25.74 2.22
C LYS A 343 4.68 -24.37 2.31
N ASN A 344 5.39 -23.39 2.86
CA ASN A 344 4.81 -22.07 3.16
C ASN A 344 4.84 -21.16 1.94
N PHE A 345 3.78 -20.38 1.77
CA PHE A 345 3.73 -19.33 0.77
C PHE A 345 4.25 -18.04 1.39
N ASN A 346 5.31 -17.48 0.82
CA ASN A 346 5.97 -16.28 1.29
C ASN A 346 6.18 -15.29 0.13
N ILE A 347 6.56 -14.07 0.47
CA ILE A 347 6.93 -13.06 -0.50
C ILE A 347 8.43 -13.18 -0.75
N ALA A 348 8.80 -13.18 -2.04
CA ALA A 348 10.19 -13.20 -2.46
C ALA A 348 10.47 -12.16 -3.54
N VAL A 349 11.74 -11.85 -3.69
CA VAL A 349 12.28 -10.89 -4.64
C VAL A 349 13.30 -11.61 -5.51
N GLN A 350 13.14 -11.53 -6.83
CA GLN A 350 14.08 -12.06 -7.80
C GLN A 350 14.87 -10.90 -8.43
N ASP A 351 16.19 -11.04 -8.54
CA ASP A 351 17.06 -10.09 -9.26
C ASP A 351 17.20 -10.42 -10.76
N ASP A 352 18.03 -9.65 -11.47
CA ASP A 352 18.30 -9.79 -12.90
C ASP A 352 19.10 -11.05 -13.26
N SER A 353 19.88 -11.59 -12.31
CA SER A 353 20.58 -12.87 -12.45
C SER A 353 19.63 -14.06 -12.35
N GLY A 354 18.43 -13.86 -11.81
CA GLY A 354 17.43 -14.89 -11.57
C GLY A 354 17.48 -15.47 -10.15
N HIS A 355 18.35 -14.95 -9.28
CA HIS A 355 18.45 -15.37 -7.90
C HIS A 355 17.24 -14.87 -7.10
N VAL A 356 16.65 -15.76 -6.28
CA VAL A 356 15.47 -15.47 -5.46
C VAL A 356 15.86 -15.33 -3.99
N THR A 357 15.50 -14.18 -3.40
CA THR A 357 15.60 -13.93 -1.96
C THR A 357 14.22 -13.86 -1.33
N GLN A 358 13.94 -14.75 -0.38
CA GLN A 358 12.71 -14.70 0.42
C GLN A 358 12.79 -13.58 1.47
N VAL A 359 11.76 -12.72 1.53
CA VAL A 359 11.73 -11.54 2.43
C VAL A 359 10.72 -11.67 3.58
N THR A 360 9.78 -12.60 3.49
CA THR A 360 8.83 -12.93 4.58
C THR A 360 8.92 -14.40 4.98
N PHE A 361 8.49 -14.75 6.19
CA PHE A 361 8.63 -16.11 6.75
C PHE A 361 7.40 -16.53 7.57
N ALA A 362 6.20 -16.09 7.17
CA ALA A 362 4.96 -16.47 7.83
C ALA A 362 4.44 -17.83 7.31
N PRO A 363 3.47 -18.47 7.99
CA PRO A 363 2.85 -19.69 7.50
C PRO A 363 2.16 -19.51 6.14
N MET A 364 1.54 -18.36 5.92
CA MET A 364 0.84 -18.03 4.68
C MET A 364 0.82 -16.51 4.48
N ASP A 365 1.57 -16.07 3.49
CA ASP A 365 1.48 -14.73 2.92
C ASP A 365 0.79 -14.79 1.56
N GLU A 366 0.19 -13.69 1.14
CA GLU A 366 -0.47 -13.60 -0.15
C GLU A 366 -0.46 -12.18 -0.74
N SER A 367 -0.67 -12.10 -2.05
CA SER A 367 -1.01 -10.86 -2.76
C SER A 367 0.02 -9.72 -2.59
N PRO A 368 1.29 -9.90 -2.97
CA PRO A 368 2.26 -8.82 -2.89
C PRO A 368 1.92 -7.67 -3.85
N SER A 369 2.08 -6.43 -3.35
CA SER A 369 1.95 -5.20 -4.12
C SER A 369 3.10 -4.25 -3.80
N VAL A 370 3.87 -3.89 -4.82
CA VAL A 370 5.05 -3.04 -4.70
C VAL A 370 4.65 -1.57 -4.58
N ALA A 371 5.28 -0.85 -3.65
CA ALA A 371 5.14 0.60 -3.51
C ALA A 371 5.68 1.35 -4.75
N PRO A 372 5.18 2.55 -5.08
CA PRO A 372 5.60 3.26 -6.29
C PRO A 372 7.04 3.80 -6.25
N ASN A 373 7.72 3.77 -5.09
CA ASN A 373 9.17 3.99 -4.99
C ASN A 373 10.01 2.70 -5.09
N GLY A 374 9.38 1.52 -5.16
CA GLY A 374 10.05 0.22 -5.23
C GLY A 374 10.70 -0.27 -3.93
N ARG A 375 10.53 0.42 -2.80
CA ARG A 375 11.25 0.13 -1.54
C ARG A 375 10.51 -0.81 -0.61
N LEU A 376 9.18 -0.76 -0.62
CA LEU A 376 8.30 -1.55 0.24
C LEU A 376 7.36 -2.43 -0.58
N ILE A 377 6.95 -3.54 0.01
CA ILE A 377 5.97 -4.47 -0.51
C ILE A 377 4.86 -4.59 0.52
N LEU A 378 3.64 -4.24 0.12
CA LEU A 378 2.43 -4.51 0.87
C LEU A 378 1.95 -5.93 0.57
N TYR A 379 1.50 -6.67 1.57
CA TYR A 379 0.99 -8.03 1.42
C TYR A 379 -0.05 -8.33 2.51
N ALA A 380 -0.86 -9.36 2.32
CA ALA A 380 -1.72 -9.90 3.36
C ALA A 380 -1.05 -11.11 4.02
N THR A 381 -1.23 -11.25 5.33
CA THR A 381 -0.65 -12.32 6.14
C THR A 381 -1.60 -12.66 7.29
N ARG A 382 -1.26 -13.67 8.09
CA ARG A 382 -2.02 -14.05 9.28
C ARG A 382 -1.28 -13.74 10.56
N PHE A 383 -1.98 -13.12 11.50
CA PHE A 383 -1.49 -12.87 12.85
C PHE A 383 -2.61 -13.17 13.86
N ASN A 384 -2.34 -14.01 14.86
CA ASN A 384 -3.34 -14.47 15.84
C ASN A 384 -4.65 -14.96 15.18
N ASP A 385 -4.51 -15.78 14.13
CA ASP A 385 -5.61 -16.32 13.31
C ASP A 385 -6.48 -15.28 12.57
N GLN A 386 -6.08 -14.01 12.56
CA GLN A 386 -6.73 -12.94 11.79
C GLN A 386 -5.93 -12.58 10.54
N GLY A 387 -6.63 -12.33 9.44
CA GLY A 387 -6.05 -11.76 8.22
C GLY A 387 -5.70 -10.28 8.42
N VAL A 388 -4.43 -9.94 8.30
CA VAL A 388 -3.91 -8.59 8.52
C VAL A 388 -3.03 -8.14 7.34
N LEU A 389 -2.81 -6.83 7.23
CA LEU A 389 -1.88 -6.27 6.27
C LEU A 389 -0.48 -6.15 6.88
N GLY A 390 0.50 -6.58 6.10
CA GLY A 390 1.92 -6.39 6.38
C GLY A 390 2.59 -5.57 5.31
N MET A 391 3.64 -4.86 5.68
CA MET A 391 4.61 -4.28 4.75
C MET A 391 5.99 -4.82 5.06
N VAL A 392 6.77 -5.09 4.03
CA VAL A 392 8.17 -5.52 4.15
C VAL A 392 9.04 -4.73 3.18
N SER A 393 10.26 -4.38 3.57
CA SER A 393 11.22 -3.78 2.64
C SER A 393 11.69 -4.79 1.60
N ILE A 394 12.12 -4.30 0.43
CA ILE A 394 12.65 -5.13 -0.66
C ILE A 394 13.86 -5.99 -0.23
N ASP A 395 14.58 -5.58 0.81
CA ASP A 395 15.70 -6.31 1.41
C ASP A 395 15.31 -7.15 2.64
N GLY A 396 14.03 -7.21 3.00
CA GLY A 396 13.48 -8.02 4.09
C GLY A 396 13.75 -7.51 5.51
N ARG A 397 14.46 -6.39 5.69
CA ARG A 397 14.94 -5.92 7.00
C ARG A 397 13.89 -5.19 7.83
N VAL A 398 13.00 -4.47 7.17
CA VAL A 398 11.92 -3.70 7.79
C VAL A 398 10.64 -4.48 7.62
N LYS A 399 9.93 -4.75 8.72
CA LYS A 399 8.61 -5.37 8.69
C LYS A 399 7.64 -4.56 9.52
N ILE A 400 6.47 -4.30 8.97
CA ILE A 400 5.42 -3.50 9.60
C ILE A 400 4.15 -4.29 9.52
N ARG A 401 3.38 -4.31 10.60
CA ARG A 401 1.98 -4.71 10.57
C ARG A 401 1.13 -3.47 10.69
N LEU A 402 0.23 -3.29 9.72
CA LEU A 402 -0.74 -2.21 9.78
C LEU A 402 -1.80 -2.53 10.84
N PRO A 403 -2.48 -1.50 11.37
CA PRO A 403 -3.60 -1.69 12.27
C PRO A 403 -4.62 -2.71 11.78
N ALA A 404 -4.93 -3.69 12.62
CA ALA A 404 -6.00 -4.65 12.36
C ALA A 404 -7.36 -3.99 12.60
N ARG A 405 -8.28 -4.07 11.64
CA ARG A 405 -9.70 -3.74 11.85
C ARG A 405 -10.45 -5.03 12.20
N GLU A 406 -11.67 -4.90 12.70
CA GLU A 406 -12.54 -6.06 12.92
C GLU A 406 -12.87 -6.72 11.57
N GLY A 407 -12.42 -7.97 11.42
CA GLY A 407 -12.56 -8.76 10.20
C GLY A 407 -11.21 -9.26 9.68
N ASP A 408 -11.24 -10.02 8.59
CA ASP A 408 -10.04 -10.47 7.88
C ASP A 408 -9.76 -9.55 6.69
N VAL A 409 -8.51 -9.13 6.53
CA VAL A 409 -8.06 -8.40 5.35
C VAL A 409 -7.36 -9.33 4.37
N GLN A 410 -7.65 -9.16 3.08
CA GLN A 410 -7.10 -9.94 1.98
C GLN A 410 -6.86 -9.07 0.73
N GLU A 411 -6.08 -9.59 -0.23
CA GLU A 411 -5.92 -9.04 -1.59
C GLU A 411 -5.56 -7.52 -1.65
N PRO A 412 -4.52 -7.04 -0.94
CA PRO A 412 -4.14 -5.64 -0.98
C PRO A 412 -3.54 -5.20 -2.33
N ALA A 413 -3.70 -3.91 -2.62
CA ALA A 413 -3.08 -3.22 -3.74
C ALA A 413 -2.62 -1.81 -3.32
N TRP A 414 -1.34 -1.53 -3.53
CA TRP A 414 -0.74 -0.21 -3.31
C TRP A 414 -1.08 0.72 -4.47
N SER A 415 -1.51 1.94 -4.19
CA SER A 415 -1.77 2.95 -5.23
C SER A 415 -0.47 3.37 -5.94
N PRO A 416 -0.57 3.91 -7.16
CA PRO A 416 0.51 4.74 -7.69
C PRO A 416 0.69 5.99 -6.80
N TYR A 417 1.68 6.82 -7.15
CA TYR A 417 1.71 8.18 -6.62
C TYR A 417 0.42 8.91 -6.95
N LEU A 418 -0.15 9.56 -5.94
CA LEU A 418 -1.32 10.41 -6.09
C LEU A 418 -0.86 11.85 -6.33
N GLY A 419 -1.59 12.56 -7.18
CA GLY A 419 -1.29 13.94 -7.59
C GLY A 419 -1.96 15.00 -6.74
#